data_AF-A0A815FIN7-F1
#
_entry.id   AF-A0A815FIN7-F1
#
_cell.length_a   1.000
_cell.length_b   1.000
_cell.length_c   1.000
_cell.angle_alpha   90.00
_cell.angle_beta   90.00
_cell.angle_gamma   90.00
#
_symmetry.space_group_name_H-M   'P 1'
#
loop_
_entity.id
_entity.type
_entity.pdbx_description
1 polymer ?
#
loop_
_entity_poly.entity_id
_entity_poly.type
_entity_poly.pdbx_seq_one_letter_code
_entity_poly.pdbx_strand_id
1 'polypeptide(L)' 'MSFYDLFIQLTDIHILRAPDQSLRVHYHPIKCDSIKQLNNIEYNRCLMQKEKGLASRSQLAMIIIENEQTKITDKKKNE' A
#
# COMPACT_ATOMS: atom_id res chain seq x y z
N MET A 1 17.77 -24.13 -15.86
CA MET A 1 16.53 -23.31 -15.88
C MET A 1 16.96 -21.85 -15.86
N SER A 2 16.58 -21.07 -16.87
CA SER A 2 16.94 -19.67 -17.01
C SER A 2 16.14 -18.80 -16.04
N PHE A 3 16.69 -17.63 -15.69
CA PHE A 3 15.96 -16.59 -14.95
C PHE A 3 14.68 -16.15 -15.68
N TYR A 4 14.70 -16.22 -17.01
CA TYR A 4 13.54 -15.96 -17.86
C TYR A 4 12.45 -17.04 -17.71
N ASP A 5 12.83 -18.31 -17.61
CA ASP A 5 11.88 -19.41 -17.41
C ASP A 5 11.20 -19.30 -16.04
N LEU A 6 11.98 -18.90 -15.02
CA LEU A 6 11.47 -18.65 -13.68
C LEU A 6 10.48 -17.47 -13.64
N PHE A 7 10.77 -16.40 -14.40
CA PHE A 7 9.88 -15.24 -14.57
C PHE A 7 8.54 -15.61 -15.19
N ILE A 8 8.53 -16.49 -16.19
CA ILE A 8 7.29 -16.96 -16.84
C ILE A 8 6.49 -17.87 -15.92
N GLN A 9 7.16 -18.76 -15.19
CA GLN A 9 6.47 -19.75 -14.34
C GLN A 9 5.90 -19.16 -13.05
N LEU A 10 6.58 -18.17 -12.45
CA LEU A 10 6.17 -17.57 -11.17
C LEU A 10 5.36 -16.29 -11.40
N THR A 11 4.21 -16.41 -12.05
CA THR A 11 3.32 -15.27 -12.35
C THR A 11 2.79 -14.56 -11.11
N ASP A 12 2.72 -15.27 -10.00
CA ASP A 12 2.16 -14.78 -8.73
C ASP A 12 3.24 -14.08 -7.86
N ILE A 13 4.52 -14.20 -8.26
CA ILE A 13 5.64 -13.56 -7.57
C ILE A 13 6.03 -12.29 -8.32
N HIS A 14 5.43 -11.18 -7.90
CA HIS A 14 5.67 -9.85 -8.46
C HIS A 14 7.07 -9.28 -8.18
N ILE A 15 7.89 -9.96 -7.36
CA ILE A 15 9.23 -9.49 -6.94
C ILE A 15 10.17 -9.31 -8.14
N LEU A 16 9.99 -10.10 -9.21
CA LEU A 16 10.79 -10.03 -10.44
C LEU A 16 10.23 -9.04 -11.47
N ARG A 17 9.02 -8.53 -11.26
CA ARG A 17 8.41 -7.50 -12.09
C ARG A 17 8.77 -6.15 -11.47
N ALA A 18 9.68 -5.43 -12.10
CA ALA A 18 9.92 -4.04 -11.72
C ALA A 18 8.57 -3.32 -11.71
N PRO A 19 8.18 -2.66 -10.60
CA PRO A 19 6.94 -1.89 -10.58
C PRO A 19 7.03 -0.83 -11.68
N ASP A 20 5.92 -0.56 -12.35
CA ASP A 20 5.86 0.48 -13.37
C ASP A 20 6.40 1.81 -12.78
N GLN A 21 7.14 2.57 -13.58
CA GLN A 21 7.58 3.91 -13.20
C GLN A 21 6.40 4.79 -12.80
N SER A 22 5.26 4.65 -13.50
CA SER A 22 4.02 5.35 -13.17
C SER A 22 3.53 5.00 -11.76
N LEU A 23 3.59 3.72 -11.38
CA LEU A 23 3.21 3.23 -10.05
C LEU A 23 4.13 3.76 -8.96
N ARG A 24 5.45 3.82 -9.20
CA ARG A 24 6.39 4.38 -8.21
C ARG A 24 6.13 5.86 -7.94
N VAL A 25 5.79 6.62 -8.97
CA VAL A 25 5.43 8.04 -8.83
C VAL A 25 4.06 8.20 -8.18
N HIS A 26 3.13 7.27 -8.43
CA HIS A 26 1.79 7.37 -7.88
C HIS A 26 1.70 6.93 -6.41
N TYR A 27 2.44 5.87 -6.04
CA TYR A 27 2.39 5.20 -4.76
C TYR A 27 3.64 5.45 -3.89
N HIS A 28 4.16 6.69 -3.89
CA HIS A 28 5.26 7.05 -3.00
C HIS A 28 4.75 7.57 -1.65
N PRO A 29 5.50 7.36 -0.55
CA PRO A 29 5.13 7.92 0.75
C PRO A 29 5.24 9.45 0.72
N ILE A 30 4.13 10.13 1.05
CA ILE A 30 4.05 11.60 1.18
C ILE A 30 4.05 11.96 2.68
N LYS A 31 4.97 12.85 3.09
CA LYS A 31 5.04 13.40 4.45
C LYS A 31 4.39 14.78 4.51
N CYS A 32 3.18 14.88 5.04
CA CYS A 32 2.44 16.14 5.16
C CYS A 32 2.62 16.86 6.50
N ASP A 33 3.09 16.16 7.54
CA ASP A 33 3.07 16.65 8.93
C ASP A 33 3.93 17.91 9.14
N SER A 34 5.02 18.05 8.38
CA SER A 34 5.90 19.23 8.40
C SER A 34 5.25 20.49 7.83
N ILE A 35 4.25 20.35 6.95
CA ILE A 35 3.60 21.47 6.25
C ILE A 35 2.48 22.09 7.10
N LYS A 36 1.99 21.33 8.10
CA LYS A 36 0.86 21.71 8.97
C LYS A 36 1.07 23.04 9.70
N GLN A 37 2.29 23.29 10.16
CA GLN A 37 2.61 24.50 10.93
C GLN A 37 2.83 25.72 10.03
N LEU A 38 3.07 25.52 8.74
CA LEU A 38 3.49 26.57 7.82
C LEU A 38 2.31 27.10 6.98
N ASN A 39 1.45 26.21 6.47
CA ASN A 39 0.34 26.59 5.60
C ASN A 39 -0.76 25.52 5.60
N ASN A 40 -1.97 25.89 6.03
CA ASN A 40 -3.12 24.99 6.08
C ASN A 40 -3.62 24.57 4.69
N ILE A 41 -3.54 25.47 3.69
CA ILE A 41 -4.00 25.21 2.32
C ILE A 41 -3.12 24.14 1.67
N GLU A 42 -1.80 24.30 1.76
CA GLU A 42 -0.84 23.32 1.22
C GLU A 42 -0.88 22.00 1.98
N TYR A 43 -1.14 22.05 3.30
CA TYR A 43 -1.38 20.86 4.09
C TYR A 43 -2.61 20.06 3.60
N ASN A 44 -3.74 20.72 3.37
CA ASN A 44 -4.94 20.07 2.84
C ASN A 44 -4.70 19.51 1.43
N ARG A 45 -3.97 20.24 0.58
CA ARG A 45 -3.57 19.75 -0.76
C ARG A 45 -2.70 18.50 -0.67
N CYS A 46 -1.77 18.46 0.28
CA CYS A 46 -0.93 17.30 0.54
C CYS A 46 -1.75 16.08 0.98
N LEU A 47 -2.72 16.27 1.89
CA LEU A 47 -3.63 15.21 2.31
C LEU A 47 -4.45 14.63 1.16
N MET A 48 -4.99 15.50 0.29
CA MET A 48 -5.73 15.06 -0.90
C MET A 48 -4.87 14.27 -1.88
N GLN A 49 -3.58 14.60 -2.02
CA GLN A 49 -2.66 13.81 -2.84
C GLN A 49 -2.31 12.47 -2.18
N LYS A 50 -2.11 12.46 -0.87
CA LYS A 50 -1.83 11.24 -0.10
C LYS A 50 -2.98 10.24 -0.22
N GLU A 51 -4.23 10.71 -0.21
CA GLU A 51 -5.41 9.85 -0.37
C GLU A 51 -5.49 9.18 -1.75
N LYS A 52 -5.00 9.83 -2.81
CA LYS A 52 -4.98 9.25 -4.17
C LYS A 52 -4.05 8.04 -4.29
N GLY A 53 -2.96 8.02 -3.53
CA GLY A 53 -2.05 6.87 -3.45
C GLY A 53 -2.54 5.76 -2.52
N LEU A 54 -3.72 5.90 -1.91
CA LEU A 54 -4.32 4.82 -1.12
C LEU A 54 -5.19 3.93 -1.99
N ALA A 55 -5.39 2.70 -1.54
CA ALA A 55 -6.30 1.76 -2.18
C ALA A 55 -7.76 2.26 -2.10
N SER A 56 -8.66 1.69 -2.91
CA SER A 56 -10.08 2.06 -2.88
C SER A 56 -10.68 1.80 -1.50
N ARG A 57 -11.78 2.48 -1.15
CA ARG A 57 -12.47 2.28 0.14
C ARG A 57 -12.82 0.81 0.40
N SER A 58 -13.26 0.08 -0.62
CA SER A 58 -13.59 -1.34 -0.48
C SER A 58 -12.34 -2.20 -0.28
N GLN A 59 -11.25 -1.91 -0.98
CA GLN A 59 -9.96 -2.60 -0.80
C GLN A 59 -9.39 -2.36 0.61
N LEU A 60 -9.43 -1.12 1.09
CA LEU A 60 -9.01 -0.79 2.46
C LEU A 60 -9.90 -1.47 3.50
N ALA A 61 -11.22 -1.48 3.29
CA ALA A 61 -12.14 -2.17 4.19
C ALA A 61 -11.86 -3.68 4.26
N MET A 62 -11.58 -4.34 3.13
CA MET A 62 -11.19 -5.76 3.13
C MET A 62 -9.92 -6.00 3.94
N ILE A 63 -8.88 -5.18 3.76
CA ILE A 63 -7.63 -5.29 4.52
C ILE A 63 -7.86 -5.11 6.03
N ILE A 64 -8.74 -4.19 6.43
CA ILE A 64 -9.09 -4.00 7.85
C ILE A 64 -9.76 -5.25 8.42
N ILE A 65 -10.76 -5.80 7.70
CA ILE A 65 -11.49 -7.00 8.12
C ILE A 65 -10.53 -8.20 8.24
N GLU A 66 -9.67 -8.42 7.25
CA GLU A 66 -8.66 -9.49 7.29
C GLU A 66 -7.71 -9.34 8.50
N ASN A 67 -7.24 -8.12 8.76
CA ASN A 67 -6.39 -7.83 9.92
C ASN A 67 -7.10 -8.02 11.26
N GLU A 68 -8.41 -7.81 11.34
CA GLU A 68 -9.19 -8.07 12.54
C GLU A 68 -9.40 -9.58 12.75
N GLN A 69 -9.68 -10.32 11.68
CA GLN A 69 -9.83 -11.77 11.72
C GLN A 69 -8.53 -12.46 12.17
N THR A 70 -7.38 -12.05 11.65
CA THR A 70 -6.07 -12.60 12.07
C THR A 70 -5.82 -12.38 13.57
N LYS A 71 -6.10 -11.18 14.08
CA LYS A 71 -6.02 -10.88 15.52
C LYS A 71 -6.94 -11.76 16.36
N ILE A 72 -8.14 -12.09 15.87
CA ILE A 72 -9.07 -12.97 16.57
C ILE A 72 -8.55 -14.42 16.56
N THR A 73 -7.99 -14.90 15.44
CA THR A 73 -7.39 -16.24 15.36
C THR A 73 -6.15 -16.38 16.23
N ASP A 74 -5.35 -15.32 16.35
CA ASP A 74 -4.16 -15.32 17.21
C ASP A 74 -4.52 -15.30 18.69
N LYS A 75 -5.61 -14.62 19.07
CA LYS A 75 -6.16 -14.70 20.44
C LYS A 75 -6.65 -16.10 20.79
N LYS A 76 -7.32 -16.80 19.87
CA LYS A 76 -7.81 -18.18 20.09
C LYS A 76 -6.70 -19.25 20.15
N LYS A 77 -5.49 -18.95 19.69
CA LYS A 77 -4.32 -19.87 19.80
C LYS A 77 -3.57 -19.72 21.12
N ASN A 78 -3.83 -18.64 21.87
CA ASN A 78 -3.16 -18.32 23.14
C ASN A 78 -4.07 -18.56 24.37
N GLU A 79 -5.26 -19.12 24.16
CA GLU A 79 -6.13 -19.75 25.17
C GLU A 79 -6.09 -21.26 25.02
#